data_AF-A0A3N5JYG9-F1
#
_entry.id   AF-A0A3N5JYG9-F1
#
_cell.length_a   1.000
_cell.length_b   1.000
_cell.length_c   1.000
_cell.angle_alpha   90.00
_cell.angle_beta   90.00
_cell.angle_gamma   90.00
#
_symmetry.space_group_name_H-M   'P 1'
#
loop_
_entity.id
_entity.type
_entity.pdbx_description
1 polymer ?
#
loop_
_entity_poly.entity_id
_entity_poly.type
_entity_poly.pdbx_seq_one_letter_code
_entity_poly.pdbx_strand_id
1 'polypeptide(L)'
;MPPTVDPNFPGAEKHEITLEEAKKHIQRHKKNPIHPNHHGGSFDRAAVDKLLAQPDCAGLRIYHGKNEDGTPSLILVGVDSAGKDITPITTKSTAASAMTTTATASIMEKSWPCPPYCDGSSELLQ
;
A
#
# COMPACT_ATOMS: atom_id res chain seq x y z
N MET A 1 -18.47 -11.23 4.95
CA MET A 1 -17.43 -11.86 5.79
C MET A 1 -16.15 -11.09 5.55
N PRO A 2 -15.41 -10.63 6.58
CA PRO A 2 -14.10 -10.05 6.34
C PRO A 2 -13.22 -11.12 5.69
N PRO A 3 -12.41 -10.76 4.68
CA PRO A 3 -11.44 -11.69 4.10
C PRO A 3 -10.53 -12.20 5.22
N THR A 4 -10.49 -13.51 5.44
CA THR A 4 -9.56 -14.13 6.38
C THR A 4 -8.18 -14.14 5.74
N VAL A 5 -7.17 -13.62 6.46
CA VAL A 5 -5.78 -13.71 6.02
C VAL A 5 -5.43 -15.19 5.87
N ASP A 6 -4.89 -15.57 4.71
CA ASP A 6 -4.43 -16.94 4.46
C ASP A 6 -3.33 -17.26 5.50
N PRO A 7 -3.47 -18.33 6.31
CA PRO A 7 -2.48 -18.72 7.30
C PRO A 7 -1.11 -19.08 6.70
N ASN A 8 -1.03 -19.27 5.38
CA ASN A 8 0.20 -19.57 4.65
C ASN A 8 0.76 -18.33 3.91
N PHE A 9 0.63 -17.13 4.48
CA PHE A 9 1.29 -15.93 3.95
C PHE A 9 2.80 -16.17 3.84
N PRO A 10 3.37 -16.35 2.63
CA PRO A 10 4.70 -16.91 2.50
C PRO A 10 5.82 -15.92 2.81
N GLY A 11 5.51 -14.61 2.97
CA GLY A 11 6.38 -13.56 3.52
C GLY A 11 7.75 -13.32 2.88
N ALA A 12 8.18 -14.19 1.96
CA ALA A 12 9.54 -14.31 1.43
C ALA A 12 9.52 -14.76 -0.03
N GLU A 13 8.53 -14.29 -0.81
CA GLU A 13 8.53 -14.53 -2.25
C GLU A 13 9.57 -13.67 -2.96
N LYS A 14 9.99 -14.09 -4.16
CA LYS A 14 10.77 -13.21 -5.03
C LYS A 14 9.83 -12.13 -5.56
N HIS A 15 9.90 -10.94 -4.97
CA HIS A 15 9.10 -9.78 -5.36
C HIS A 15 9.64 -9.03 -6.60
N GLU A 16 10.76 -9.50 -7.17
CA GLU A 16 11.39 -8.92 -8.35
C GLU A 16 10.80 -9.49 -9.64
N ILE A 17 10.47 -8.61 -10.59
CA ILE A 17 10.05 -8.96 -11.95
C ILE A 17 10.91 -8.22 -12.98
N THR A 18 10.99 -8.72 -14.20
CA THR A 18 11.71 -8.03 -15.29
C THR A 18 10.92 -6.85 -15.83
N LEU A 19 11.60 -5.90 -16.48
CA LEU A 19 10.96 -4.75 -17.14
C LEU A 19 9.93 -5.20 -18.20
N GLU A 20 10.24 -6.24 -18.97
CA GLU A 20 9.35 -6.78 -19.99
C GLU A 20 8.09 -7.41 -19.39
N GLU A 21 8.20 -8.07 -18.24
CA GLU A 21 7.04 -8.55 -17.50
C GLU A 21 6.22 -7.37 -16.98
N ALA A 22 6.85 -6.39 -16.34
CA ALA A 22 6.18 -5.19 -15.83
C ALA A 22 5.36 -4.49 -16.95
N LYS A 23 5.95 -4.27 -18.13
CA LYS A 23 5.27 -3.75 -19.32
C LYS A 23 4.05 -4.59 -19.68
N LYS A 24 4.17 -5.93 -19.75
CA LYS A 24 3.04 -6.82 -20.04
C LYS A 24 1.92 -6.72 -18.99
N HIS A 25 2.26 -6.60 -17.70
CA HIS A 25 1.28 -6.41 -16.63
C HIS A 25 0.50 -5.10 -16.80
N ILE A 26 1.21 -3.99 -17.05
CA ILE A 26 0.60 -2.67 -17.24
C ILE A 26 -0.26 -2.64 -18.52
N GLN A 27 0.23 -3.21 -19.63
CA GLN A 27 -0.52 -3.28 -20.88
C GLN A 27 -1.80 -4.11 -20.77
N ARG A 28 -1.79 -5.20 -19.98
CA ARG A 28 -3.04 -5.94 -19.65
C ARG A 28 -4.02 -5.08 -18.85
N HIS A 29 -3.53 -4.32 -17.86
CA HIS A 29 -4.36 -3.41 -17.08
C HIS A 29 -4.96 -2.30 -17.95
N LYS A 30 -4.19 -1.71 -18.87
CA LYS A 30 -4.68 -0.69 -19.82
C LYS A 30 -5.86 -1.17 -20.67
N LYS A 31 -5.93 -2.47 -21.01
CA LYS A 31 -7.04 -3.05 -21.79
C LYS A 31 -8.34 -3.17 -20.99
N ASN A 32 -8.24 -3.31 -19.67
CA ASN A 32 -9.39 -3.40 -18.77
C ASN A 32 -9.08 -2.65 -17.47
N PRO A 33 -9.04 -1.31 -17.52
CA PRO A 33 -8.62 -0.51 -16.38
C PRO A 33 -9.69 -0.54 -15.29
N ILE A 34 -9.26 -0.71 -14.04
CA ILE A 34 -10.14 -0.56 -12.88
C ILE A 34 -10.59 0.92 -12.79
N HIS A 35 -9.67 1.83 -13.07
CA HIS A 35 -9.90 3.27 -13.13
C HIS A 35 -9.33 3.82 -14.46
N PRO A 36 -10.17 4.20 -15.43
CA PRO A 36 -9.74 4.56 -16.79
C PRO A 36 -8.66 5.65 -16.87
N ASN A 37 -8.64 6.55 -15.88
CA ASN A 37 -7.78 7.73 -15.86
C ASN A 37 -6.79 7.74 -14.68
N HIS A 38 -6.59 6.60 -14.02
CA HIS A 38 -5.66 6.47 -12.90
C HIS A 38 -4.82 5.20 -13.08
N HIS A 39 -3.55 5.40 -13.41
CA HIS A 39 -2.59 4.34 -13.70
C HIS A 39 -1.81 3.89 -12.46
N GLY A 40 -1.84 4.69 -11.38
CA GLY A 40 -1.17 4.41 -10.12
C GLY A 40 -0.87 5.68 -9.33
N GLY A 41 0.03 5.59 -8.36
CA GLY A 41 0.50 6.74 -7.61
C GLY A 41 1.88 6.53 -7.02
N SER A 42 2.64 7.62 -6.90
CA SER A 42 3.97 7.60 -6.28
C SER A 42 3.92 8.08 -4.83
N PHE A 43 4.78 7.50 -4.00
CA PHE A 43 4.95 7.87 -2.60
C PHE A 43 6.37 8.36 -2.35
N ASP A 44 6.52 9.30 -1.42
CA ASP A 44 7.85 9.77 -1.02
C ASP A 44 8.63 8.65 -0.34
N ARG A 45 9.94 8.56 -0.61
CA ARG A 45 10.82 7.58 0.06
C ARG A 45 10.73 7.68 1.58
N ALA A 46 10.78 8.90 2.13
CA ALA A 46 10.68 9.12 3.57
C ALA A 46 9.35 8.63 4.16
N ALA A 47 8.28 8.68 3.36
CA ALA A 47 6.97 8.20 3.75
C ALA A 47 6.97 6.66 3.82
N VAL A 48 7.47 5.98 2.77
CA VAL A 48 7.61 4.52 2.74
C VAL A 48 8.56 4.02 3.84
N ASP A 49 9.71 4.67 4.02
CA ASP A 49 10.68 4.34 5.06
C ASP A 49 10.04 4.44 6.46
N LYS A 50 9.23 5.47 6.71
CA LYS A 50 8.49 5.60 7.97
C LYS A 50 7.48 4.47 8.17
N LEU A 51 6.83 4.01 7.09
CA LEU A 51 5.89 2.90 7.15
C LEU A 51 6.59 1.58 7.46
N LEU A 52 7.74 1.34 6.82
CA LEU A 52 8.59 0.17 7.04
C LEU A 52 9.30 0.18 8.39
N ALA A 53 9.56 1.36 8.97
CA ALA A 53 10.17 1.50 10.30
C ALA A 53 9.19 1.21 11.46
N GLN A 54 7.94 0.85 11.18
CA GLN A 54 6.99 0.44 12.21
C GLN A 54 7.45 -0.87 12.88
N PRO A 55 7.24 -1.01 14.20
CA PRO A 55 7.55 -2.27 14.89
C PRO A 55 6.75 -3.40 14.25
N ASP A 56 7.39 -4.56 14.10
CA ASP A 56 6.84 -5.77 13.50
C ASP A 56 6.42 -5.67 12.02
N CYS A 57 6.80 -4.60 11.32
CA CYS A 57 6.53 -4.45 9.88
C CYS A 57 7.39 -5.43 9.05
N ALA A 58 6.75 -6.42 8.46
CA ALA A 58 7.34 -7.42 7.58
C ALA A 58 7.15 -7.09 6.09
N GLY A 59 6.27 -6.13 5.75
CA GLY A 59 6.03 -5.74 4.37
C GLY A 59 5.00 -4.62 4.20
N LEU A 60 4.56 -4.42 2.96
CA LEU A 60 3.59 -3.39 2.58
C LEU A 60 2.34 -4.03 1.96
N ARG A 61 1.17 -3.48 2.27
CA ARG A 61 -0.09 -3.75 1.58
C ARG A 61 -0.62 -2.46 0.97
N ILE A 62 -1.17 -2.57 -0.23
CA ILE A 62 -1.75 -1.46 -0.98
C ILE A 62 -3.24 -1.74 -1.17
N TYR A 63 -4.09 -0.81 -0.74
CA TYR A 63 -5.53 -0.82 -0.99
C TYR A 63 -5.90 0.25 -2.01
N HIS A 64 -6.88 -0.04 -2.86
CA HIS A 64 -7.52 0.98 -3.69
C HIS A 64 -8.62 1.68 -2.89
N GLY A 65 -8.46 2.98 -2.69
CA GLY A 65 -9.43 3.87 -2.07
C GLY A 65 -10.07 4.82 -3.09
N LYS A 66 -11.03 5.60 -2.61
CA LYS A 66 -11.69 6.66 -3.37
C LYS A 66 -11.92 7.85 -2.43
N ASN A 67 -11.43 9.02 -2.82
CA ASN A 67 -11.62 10.25 -2.09
C ASN A 67 -13.08 10.72 -2.14
N GLU A 68 -13.44 11.67 -1.28
CA GLU A 68 -14.79 12.25 -1.23
C GLU A 68 -15.21 12.88 -2.56
N ASP A 69 -14.26 13.45 -3.29
CA ASP A 69 -14.45 14.02 -4.64
C ASP A 69 -14.58 12.95 -5.74
N GLY A 70 -14.44 11.68 -5.37
CA GLY A 70 -14.52 10.53 -6.25
C GLY A 70 -13.24 10.19 -7.00
N THR A 71 -12.12 10.86 -6.71
CA THR A 71 -10.82 10.54 -7.29
C THR A 71 -10.27 9.22 -6.71
N PRO A 72 -9.70 8.33 -7.53
CA PRO A 72 -9.04 7.12 -7.03
C PRO A 72 -7.82 7.48 -6.16
N SER A 73 -7.66 6.75 -5.07
CA SER A 73 -6.54 6.90 -4.13
C SER A 73 -5.89 5.55 -3.84
N LEU A 74 -4.62 5.54 -3.47
CA LEU A 74 -3.89 4.35 -3.05
C LEU A 74 -3.54 4.48 -1.57
N ILE A 75 -3.92 3.48 -0.78
CA ILE A 75 -3.68 3.45 0.67
C ILE A 75 -2.63 2.40 0.98
N LEU A 76 -1.47 2.83 1.49
CA LEU A 76 -0.38 1.98 1.96
C LEU A 76 -0.50 1.72 3.45
N VAL A 77 -0.39 0.45 3.82
CA VAL A 77 -0.46 -0.05 5.20
C VAL A 77 0.69 -1.04 5.41
N GLY A 78 1.35 -0.98 6.57
CA GLY A 78 2.35 -1.98 6.94
C GLY A 78 1.68 -3.30 7.27
N VAL A 79 2.30 -4.42 6.92
CA VAL A 79 1.81 -5.76 7.31
C VAL A 79 2.80 -6.44 8.25
N ASP A 80 2.29 -7.16 9.24
CA ASP A 80 3.10 -7.95 10.15
C ASP A 80 3.48 -9.32 9.55
N SER A 81 4.33 -10.07 10.26
CA SER A 81 4.75 -11.42 9.87
C SER A 81 3.61 -12.45 9.80
N ALA A 82 2.46 -12.16 10.40
CA ALA A 82 1.24 -12.95 10.31
C ALA A 82 0.31 -12.48 9.18
N GLY A 83 0.75 -11.53 8.35
CA GLY A 83 -0.02 -10.96 7.24
C GLY A 83 -1.16 -10.02 7.67
N LYS A 84 -1.18 -9.58 8.93
CA LYS A 84 -2.18 -8.63 9.45
C LYS A 84 -1.74 -7.20 9.23
N ASP A 85 -2.72 -6.33 9.02
CA ASP A 85 -2.48 -4.90 8.85
C ASP A 85 -2.07 -4.26 10.18
N ILE A 86 -0.97 -3.52 10.15
CA ILE A 86 -0.51 -2.67 11.25
C ILE A 86 -1.32 -1.38 11.19
N THR A 87 -2.48 -1.38 11.83
CA THR A 87 -3.34 -0.21 11.97
C THR A 87 -3.15 0.46 13.33
N PRO A 88 -3.30 1.80 13.44
CA PRO A 88 -3.24 2.47 14.73
C PRO A 88 -4.39 1.99 15.60
N ILE A 89 -4.04 1.16 16.58
CA ILE A 89 -5.00 0.67 17.57
C ILE A 89 -5.37 1.88 18.43
N THR A 90 -6.50 2.52 18.13
CA THR A 90 -7.16 3.39 19.12
C THR A 90 -7.84 2.49 20.14
N THR A 91 -7.06 1.82 20.99
CA THR A 91 -7.62 1.28 22.22
C THR A 91 -8.04 2.48 23.05
N LYS A 92 -9.34 2.78 23.11
CA LYS A 92 -9.93 3.33 24.33
C LYS A 92 -9.77 2.23 25.39
N SER A 93 -8.58 2.11 25.97
CA SER A 93 -8.33 1.19 27.08
C SER A 93 -9.03 1.77 28.30
N THR A 94 -10.21 1.24 28.64
CA THR A 94 -10.82 1.39 29.96
C THR A 94 -10.23 0.37 30.95
N ALA A 95 -8.90 0.25 30.97
CA ALA A 95 -8.22 -0.52 32.01
C ALA A 95 -6.86 0.13 32.30
N ALA A 96 -6.76 0.63 33.53
CA ALA A 96 -5.56 1.16 34.13
C ALA A 96 -4.51 0.04 34.29
N SER A 97 -3.59 -0.09 33.33
CA SER A 97 -2.28 -0.65 33.59
C SER A 97 -1.30 -0.14 32.54
N ALA A 98 -0.20 0.41 33.03
CA ALA A 98 0.78 1.15 32.27
C ALA A 98 1.54 0.27 31.27
N MET A 99 1.53 0.68 30.00
CA MET A 99 2.71 0.73 29.14
C MET A 99 2.39 1.62 27.93
N THR A 100 2.83 2.87 28.02
CA THR A 100 2.80 3.82 26.90
C THR A 100 3.80 3.35 25.86
N THR A 101 3.34 2.55 24.90
CA THR A 101 4.01 2.41 23.61
C THR A 101 3.03 2.91 22.57
N THR A 102 3.07 4.23 22.34
CA THR A 102 2.37 4.88 21.24
C THR A 102 3.04 4.44 19.93
N ALA A 103 2.80 3.19 19.53
CA ALA A 103 3.09 2.72 18.19
C ALA A 103 2.13 3.47 17.27
N THR A 104 2.59 4.63 16.79
CA THR A 104 1.91 5.45 15.79
C THR A 104 1.96 4.70 14.47
N ALA A 105 1.14 3.65 14.37
CA ALA A 105 0.97 2.96 13.13
C ALA A 105 0.50 3.97 12.09
N SER A 106 1.33 4.15 11.08
CA SER A 106 1.18 5.18 10.07
C SER A 106 0.45 4.54 8.90
N ILE A 107 -0.68 5.13 8.50
CA ILE A 107 -1.39 4.80 7.26
C ILE A 107 -1.11 5.92 6.27
N MET A 108 -0.86 5.58 5.02
CA MET A 108 -0.48 6.55 3.99
C MET A 108 -1.44 6.50 2.82
N GLU A 109 -1.98 7.65 2.43
CA GLU A 109 -3.03 7.73 1.42
C GLU A 109 -2.75 8.82 0.38
N LYS A 110 -1.85 9.77 0.68
CA LYS A 110 -1.41 10.85 -0.23
C LYS A 110 -0.40 10.38 -1.28
N SER A 111 -0.79 9.41 -2.08
CA SER A 111 -0.08 9.08 -3.32
C SER A 111 -0.22 10.24 -4.31
N TRP A 112 0.84 10.58 -5.02
CA TRP A 112 0.74 11.51 -6.16
C TRP A 112 0.13 10.76 -7.34
N PRO A 113 -1.08 11.10 -7.80
CA PRO A 113 -1.77 10.33 -8.81
C PRO A 113 -1.08 10.40 -10.17
N CYS A 114 -1.12 9.27 -10.87
CA CYS A 114 -0.57 9.07 -12.19
C CYS A 114 -1.71 8.92 -13.20
N PRO A 115 -1.95 9.87 -14.12
CA PRO A 115 -1.35 11.20 -14.33
C PRO A 115 -1.92 12.29 -13.37
N PRO A 116 -1.34 13.52 -13.28
CA PRO A 116 -0.34 14.14 -14.18
C PRO A 116 1.13 14.05 -13.73
N TYR A 117 1.41 13.49 -12.55
CA TYR A 117 2.75 13.58 -11.95
C TYR A 117 3.73 12.49 -12.41
N CYS A 118 3.25 11.53 -13.21
CA CYS A 118 4.10 10.52 -13.81
C CYS A 118 4.89 11.05 -15.00
N ASP A 119 6.12 10.57 -15.13
CA ASP A 119 6.91 10.75 -16.34
C ASP A 119 6.24 10.01 -17.51
N GLY A 120 5.60 10.78 -18.40
CA GLY A 120 4.97 10.25 -19.61
C GLY A 120 5.95 9.62 -20.60
N SER A 121 7.27 9.80 -20.40
CA SER A 121 8.30 9.14 -21.19
C SER A 121 8.73 7.77 -20.64
N SER A 122 8.19 7.36 -19.49
CA SER A 122 8.53 6.08 -18.86
C SER A 122 8.29 4.90 -19.81
N GLU A 123 9.28 4.02 -19.95
CA GLU A 123 9.16 2.77 -20.69
C GLU A 123 8.04 1.86 -20.17
N LEU A 124 7.62 2.03 -18.92
CA LEU A 124 6.50 1.29 -18.33
C LEU A 124 5.15 1.72 -18.91
N LEU A 125 5.06 2.95 -19.43
CA LEU A 125 3.84 3.54 -19.96
C LEU A 125 3.78 3.55 -21.49
N GLN A 126 4.85 3.14 -22.18
CA GLN A 126 4.85 2.87 -23.63
C GLN A 126 4.11 1.57 -23.92
#